data_AF-A0A6N4WW58-F1
#
_entry.id   AF-A0A6N4WW58-F1
#
_cell.length_a   1.000
_cell.length_b   1.000
_cell.length_c   1.000
_cell.angle_alpha   90.00
_cell.angle_beta   90.00
_cell.angle_gamma   90.00
#
_symmetry.space_group_name_H-M   'P 1'
#
loop_
_entity.id
_entity.type
_entity.pdbx_description
1 polymer ?
#
loop_
_entity_poly.entity_id
_entity_poly.type
_entity_poly.pdbx_seq_one_letter_code
_entity_poly.pdbx_strand_id
1 'polypeptide(L)' 'MGAQFFNLCRSRGIQGSNTDFLICACSVKWRLPILSKGKDYLGYKELLPVELLQPRGI' A
#
# COMPACT_ATOMS: atom_id res chain seq x y z
N MET A 1 4.75 11.34 3.89
CA MET A 1 4.34 10.25 2.98
C MET A 1 3.64 9.12 3.75
N GLY A 2 4.31 8.29 4.56
CA GLY A 2 3.64 7.19 5.29
C GLY A 2 2.46 7.62 6.19
N ALA A 3 2.64 8.64 7.04
CA ALA A 3 1.55 9.18 7.86
C ALA A 3 0.41 9.80 7.03
N GLN A 4 0.71 10.39 5.87
CA GLN A 4 -0.31 10.94 4.97
C GLN A 4 -1.13 9.81 4.34
N PHE A 5 -0.48 8.71 3.96
CA PHE A 5 -1.14 7.51 3.43
C PHE A 5 -2.04 6.87 4.48
N PHE A 6 -1.56 6.74 5.72
CA PHE A 6 -2.38 6.29 6.85
C PHE A 6 -3.62 7.17 7.03
N ASN A 7 -3.46 8.50 7.10
CA ASN A 7 -4.58 9.41 7.30
C ASN A 7 -5.58 9.37 6.14
N LEU A 8 -5.11 9.28 4.90
CA LEU A 8 -5.96 9.17 3.71
C LEU A 8 -6.78 7.87 3.75
N CYS A 9 -6.14 6.73 3.94
CA CYS A 9 -6.84 5.45 4.04
C CYS A 9 -7.83 5.43 5.21
N ARG A 10 -7.42 5.92 6.39
CA ARG A 10 -8.29 6.00 7.57
C ARG A 10 -9.51 6.89 7.33
N SER A 11 -9.37 8.00 6.61
CA SER A 11 -10.50 8.87 6.24
C SER A 11 -11.54 8.20 5.34
N ARG A 12 -11.18 7.08 4.70
CA ARG A 12 -12.06 6.25 3.87
C ARG A 12 -12.45 4.93 4.55
N GLY A 13 -12.17 4.80 5.85
CA GLY A 13 -12.48 3.59 6.63
C GLY A 13 -11.52 2.43 6.41
N ILE A 14 -10.45 2.61 5.62
CA ILE A 14 -9.44 1.58 5.37
C ILE A 14 -8.36 1.65 6.46
N GLN A 15 -8.24 0.59 7.24
CA GLN A 15 -7.26 0.47 8.32
C GLN A 15 -6.04 -0.36 7.88
N GLY A 16 -4.92 -0.18 8.57
CA GLY A 16 -3.66 -0.85 8.23
C GLY A 16 -2.58 -0.61 9.27
N SER A 17 -1.52 -1.42 9.24
CA SER A 17 -0.39 -1.21 10.14
C SER A 17 0.44 -0.02 9.69
N ASN A 18 1.12 0.64 10.63
CA ASN A 18 2.06 1.71 10.30
C ASN A 18 3.17 1.22 9.35
N THR A 19 3.60 -0.03 9.50
CA THR A 19 4.61 -0.65 8.63
C THR A 19 4.13 -0.76 7.18
N ASP A 20 2.87 -1.11 6.94
CA ASP A 20 2.32 -1.17 5.58
C ASP A 20 2.33 0.20 4.90
N PHE A 21 1.99 1.26 5.64
CA PHE A 21 2.03 2.62 5.09
C PHE A 21 3.46 3.13 4.87
N LEU A 22 4.45 2.65 5.63
CA LEU A 22 5.86 2.89 5.34
C LEU A 22 6.31 2.14 4.07
N ILE A 23 5.88 0.89 3.89
CA ILE A 23 6.15 0.12 2.66
C ILE A 23 5.56 0.82 1.43
N CYS A 24 4.30 1.27 1.51
CA CYS A 24 3.66 2.07 0.47
C CYS A 24 4.46 3.36 0.17
N ALA A 25 4.93 4.07 1.20
CA ALA A 25 5.75 5.27 1.01
C ALA A 25 7.08 4.97 0.30
N CYS A 26 7.76 3.86 0.65
CA CYS A 26 8.98 3.42 -0.02
C CYS A 26 8.72 3.05 -1.48
N SER A 27 7.64 2.29 -1.75
CA SER A 27 7.21 1.92 -3.10
C SER A 27 7.02 3.14 -3.99
N VAL A 28 6.27 4.15 -3.53
CA VAL A 28 6.02 5.39 -4.28
C VAL A 28 7.31 6.20 -4.46
N LYS A 29 8.11 6.35 -3.40
CA LYS A 29 9.35 7.14 -3.43
C LYS A 29 10.38 6.57 -4.40
N TRP A 30 10.49 5.25 -4.48
CA TRP A 30 11.50 4.56 -5.29
C TRP A 30 10.96 3.95 -6.59
N ARG A 31 9.65 4.12 -6.87
CA ARG A 31 8.97 3.54 -8.04
C ARG A 31 9.18 2.03 -8.14
N LEU A 32 9.06 1.35 -7.01
CA LEU A 32 9.18 -0.10 -6.91
C LEU A 32 7.79 -0.69 -6.64
N PRO A 33 7.33 -1.68 -7.42
CA PRO A 33 6.04 -2.31 -7.17
C PRO A 33 6.13 -3.23 -5.95
N ILE A 34 5.02 -3.37 -5.21
CA ILE A 34 4.93 -4.20 -4.00
C ILE A 34 4.51 -5.61 -4.41
N LEU A 35 5.30 -6.61 -4.01
CA LEU A 35 4.91 -8.02 -4.05
C LEU A 35 4.58 -8.46 -2.62
N SER A 36 3.33 -8.86 -2.38
CA SER A 36 2.86 -9.27 -1.07
C SER A 36 1.79 -10.36 -1.18
N LYS A 37 1.67 -11.20 -0.14
CA LYS A 37 0.51 -12.08 0.06
C LYS A 37 -0.62 -11.39 0.82
N GLY A 38 -0.36 -10.22 1.40
CA GLY A 38 -1.35 -9.43 2.13
C GLY A 38 -2.37 -8.82 1.19
N LYS A 39 -3.65 -9.12 1.41
CA LYS A 39 -4.76 -8.59 0.59
C LYS A 39 -5.05 -7.12 0.89
N ASP A 40 -4.59 -6.59 2.02
CA ASP A 40 -4.84 -5.20 2.43
C ASP A 40 -4.29 -4.18 1.43
N TYR A 41 -3.18 -4.54 0.76
CA TYR A 41 -2.59 -3.72 -0.31
C TYR A 41 -3.53 -3.49 -1.50
N LEU A 42 -4.51 -4.38 -1.73
CA LEU A 42 -5.54 -4.16 -2.74
C LEU A 42 -6.41 -2.94 -2.39
N GLY A 43 -6.84 -2.83 -1.13
CA GLY A 43 -7.60 -1.66 -0.66
C GLY A 43 -6.74 -0.40 -0.60
N TYR A 44 -5.45 -0.53 -0.26
CA TYR A 44 -4.54 0.63 -0.29
C TYR A 44 -4.34 1.16 -1.73
N LYS A 45 -4.25 0.27 -2.73
CA LYS A 45 -4.11 0.65 -4.15
C LYS A 45 -5.27 1.48 -4.68
N GLU A 46 -6.47 1.35 -4.11
CA GLU A 46 -7.62 2.16 -4.51
C GLU A 46 -7.44 3.65 -4.18
N LEU A 47 -6.62 3.97 -3.18
CA LEU A 47 -6.42 5.34 -2.67
C LEU A 47 -4.98 5.85 -2.86
N LEU A 48 -4.01 4.94 -2.92
CA LEU A 48 -2.58 5.26 -2.96
C LEU A 48 -2.00 4.91 -4.33
N PRO A 49 -1.03 5.69 -4.84
CA PRO A 49 -0.40 5.45 -6.14
C PRO A 49 0.65 4.33 -6.07
N VAL A 50 0.30 3.19 -5.50
CA VAL A 50 1.17 2.00 -5.39
C VAL A 50 0.88 1.01 -6.52
N GLU A 51 1.93 0.39 -7.03
CA GLU A 51 1.83 -0.70 -7.98
C GLU A 51 1.95 -2.03 -7.25
N LEU A 52 1.16 -3.03 -7.66
CA LEU A 52 1.19 -4.37 -7.06
C LEU A 52 1.57 -5.40 -8.12
N LEU A 53 2.53 -6.26 -7.77
CA LEU A 53 2.89 -7.42 -8.56
C LEU A 53 1.98 -8.60 -8.22
N GLN A 54 1.69 -9.42 -9.24
CA GLN A 54 1.07 -10.72 -9.03
C GLN A 54 2.16 -11.79 -8.84
N PRO A 55 2.07 -12.63 -7.81
CA PRO A 55 2.93 -13.81 -7.69
C PRO A 55 2.76 -14.71 -8.91
N ARG A 56 3.87 -15.29 -9.40
CA ARG A 56 3.81 -16.26 -10.51
C ARG A 56 3.30 -17.60 -10.00
N GLY A 57 2.31 -18.19 -10.67
CA GLY A 57 1.83 -19.56 -10.39
C GLY A 57 0.70 -19.68 -9.36
N ILE A 58 -0.18 -18.69 -9.27
CA ILE A 58 -1.52 -18.82 -8.66
C ILE A 58 -2.51 -19.13 -9.78
#